data_AF-A0A7L4QTV2-F1
#
_entry.id   AF-A0A7L4QTV2-F1
#
_cell.length_a   1.000
_cell.length_b   1.000
_cell.length_c   1.000
_cell.angle_alpha   90.00
_cell.angle_beta   90.00
_cell.angle_gamma   90.00
#
_symmetry.space_group_name_H-M   'P 1'
#
loop_
_entity.id
_entity.type
_entity.pdbx_description
1 polymer ?
#
loop_
_entity_poly.entity_id
_entity_poly.type
_entity_poly.pdbx_seq_one_letter_code
_entity_poly.pdbx_strand_id
1 'polypeptide(L)'
;MQCPNCQTENPEEAKFCMECGHSLESEPVEYIPPPNPTWKELCPACNSSPLQPQIHKGVLSTKELLECDYCGAIFQKKESKYKLKDIYDKQCQFWQKYHNKTLSEEEWTRIGKGGISNEEQLILEKKEREKQQLIEQQAAQNDLVTFVNQLDQGTINLTPIPNPPIILKKNETAYLVLGNMALHEPRAVRQTYGGYAGPTIRVAKGVSFRVGSVAARSESHDELRNIDQGSLVLTNKRLIFTGSKRTVNIDLKKIIAIEAYKDGVASQRENKQKTEYFIGSNRSNLTFTTSGRSHTVPFTGPILKAAIQGQIRQI
;
A
#
# COMPACT_ATOMS: atom_id res chain seq x y z
N MET A 1 36.82 59.22 -26.22
CA MET A 1 37.54 57.95 -26.52
C MET A 1 38.00 57.95 -27.98
N GLN A 2 39.15 57.34 -28.30
CA GLN A 2 39.61 57.21 -29.68
C GLN A 2 38.99 55.98 -30.36
N CYS A 3 38.55 56.14 -31.61
CA CYS A 3 38.02 55.03 -32.39
C CYS A 3 39.13 54.01 -32.69
N PRO A 4 38.98 52.72 -32.36
CA PRO A 4 40.01 51.72 -32.61
C PRO A 4 40.27 51.47 -34.10
N ASN A 5 39.32 51.84 -34.98
CA ASN A 5 39.41 51.64 -36.42
C ASN A 5 40.08 52.83 -37.17
N CYS A 6 39.69 54.07 -36.88
CA CYS A 6 40.17 55.26 -37.59
C CYS A 6 40.85 56.30 -36.69
N GLN A 7 40.98 56.03 -35.39
CA GLN A 7 41.65 56.87 -34.38
C GLN A 7 41.01 58.23 -34.10
N THR A 8 39.91 58.58 -34.78
CA THR A 8 39.13 59.79 -34.51
C THR A 8 38.75 59.88 -33.04
N GLU A 9 38.89 61.07 -32.48
CA GLU A 9 38.45 61.36 -31.13
C GLU A 9 36.93 61.52 -31.10
N ASN A 10 36.26 60.67 -30.33
CA ASN A 10 34.81 60.65 -30.20
C ASN A 10 34.42 61.01 -28.76
N PRO A 11 33.24 61.61 -28.53
CA PRO A 11 32.67 61.78 -27.19
C PRO A 11 32.65 60.47 -26.42
N GLU A 12 32.79 60.51 -25.08
CA GLU A 12 32.82 59.29 -24.25
C GLU A 12 31.51 58.47 -24.31
N GLU A 13 30.40 59.11 -24.67
CA GLU A 13 29.06 58.50 -24.76
C GLU A 13 28.72 58.01 -26.18
N ALA A 14 29.62 58.19 -27.16
CA ALA A 14 29.36 57.85 -28.55
C ALA A 14 29.32 56.33 -28.75
N LYS A 15 28.17 55.80 -29.20
CA LYS A 15 27.98 54.37 -29.51
C LYS A 15 28.64 53.94 -30.83
N PHE A 16 28.78 54.88 -31.76
CA PHE A 16 29.43 54.70 -33.04
C PHE A 16 30.40 55.84 -33.29
N CYS A 17 31.47 55.55 -34.03
CA CYS A 17 32.43 56.55 -34.44
C CYS A 17 31.75 57.53 -35.40
N MET A 18 31.83 58.83 -35.08
CA MET A 18 31.20 59.90 -35.85
C MET A 18 31.82 60.11 -37.24
N GLU A 19 32.99 59.53 -37.50
CA GLU A 19 33.70 59.66 -38.78
C GLU A 19 33.60 58.42 -39.67
N CYS A 20 33.87 57.22 -39.14
CA CYS A 20 33.86 56.00 -39.94
C CYS A 20 32.67 55.05 -39.67
N GLY A 21 31.80 55.39 -38.72
CA GLY A 21 30.63 54.58 -38.35
C GLY A 21 30.96 53.30 -37.57
N HIS A 22 32.22 53.04 -37.23
CA HIS A 22 32.63 51.86 -36.45
C HIS A 22 31.97 51.85 -35.07
N SER A 23 31.41 50.72 -34.64
CA SER A 23 30.85 50.59 -33.28
C SER A 23 31.93 50.82 -32.23
N LEU A 24 31.64 51.72 -31.29
CA LEU A 24 32.51 52.00 -30.14
C LEU A 24 31.99 51.33 -28.87
N GLU A 25 30.80 50.73 -28.93
CA GLU A 25 30.33 49.81 -27.90
C GLU A 25 31.29 48.61 -27.85
N SER A 26 31.93 48.40 -26.69
CA SER A 26 32.67 47.17 -26.44
C SER A 26 31.69 45.99 -26.54
N GLU A 27 32.05 44.94 -27.28
CA GLU A 27 31.26 43.71 -27.28
C GLU A 27 31.03 43.27 -25.82
N PRO A 28 29.80 42.85 -25.46
CA PRO A 28 29.51 42.42 -24.10
C PRO A 28 30.45 41.26 -23.77
N VAL A 29 31.35 41.49 -22.82
CA VAL A 29 32.30 40.48 -22.36
C VAL A 29 31.48 39.33 -21.79
N GLU A 30 31.52 38.18 -22.46
CA GLU A 30 30.82 36.98 -22.01
C GLU A 30 31.40 36.56 -20.65
N TYR A 31 30.57 36.53 -19.62
CA TYR A 31 31.02 36.16 -18.27
C TYR A 31 31.32 34.66 -18.23
N ILE A 32 32.57 34.32 -17.94
CA ILE A 32 33.00 32.94 -17.71
C ILE A 32 32.99 32.69 -16.20
N PRO A 33 32.05 31.89 -15.65
CA PRO A 33 32.04 31.57 -14.23
C PRO A 33 33.27 30.74 -13.82
N PRO A 34 33.74 30.84 -12.56
CA PRO A 34 34.79 29.97 -12.06
C PRO A 34 34.36 28.48 -12.07
N PRO A 35 35.28 27.50 -12.00
CA PRO A 35 34.96 26.06 -12.14
C PRO A 35 33.96 25.51 -11.10
N ASN A 36 33.87 26.14 -9.94
CA ASN A 36 32.94 25.77 -8.86
C ASN A 36 32.31 27.03 -8.27
N PRO A 37 31.41 27.71 -9.02
CA PRO A 37 30.84 28.96 -8.57
C PRO A 37 29.90 28.69 -7.39
N THR A 38 29.89 29.62 -6.45
CA THR A 38 28.81 29.77 -5.48
C THR A 38 27.58 30.35 -6.16
N TRP A 39 26.40 30.23 -5.55
CA TRP A 39 25.18 30.82 -6.10
C TRP A 39 25.17 32.35 -6.24
N LYS A 40 26.12 33.04 -5.58
CA LYS A 40 26.33 34.48 -5.73
C LYS A 40 27.16 34.80 -6.98
N GLU A 41 28.06 33.91 -7.37
CA GLU A 41 28.89 34.04 -8.57
C GLU A 41 28.16 33.54 -9.82
N LEU A 42 27.14 32.69 -9.64
CA LEU A 42 26.30 32.19 -10.72
C LEU A 42 24.84 32.18 -10.29
N CYS A 43 24.04 33.08 -10.86
CA CYS A 43 22.62 33.19 -10.54
C CYS A 43 21.90 31.85 -10.74
N PRO A 44 21.24 31.28 -9.71
CA PRO A 44 20.63 29.96 -9.80
C PRO A 44 19.38 29.91 -10.69
N ALA A 45 18.88 31.06 -11.14
CA ALA A 45 17.70 31.15 -11.99
C ALA A 45 18.04 31.06 -13.49
N CYS A 46 19.14 31.68 -13.93
CA CYS A 46 19.53 31.74 -15.35
C CYS A 46 20.87 31.09 -15.66
N ASN A 47 21.72 30.87 -14.65
CA ASN A 47 23.08 30.36 -14.80
C ASN A 47 23.95 31.18 -15.78
N SER A 48 23.74 32.50 -15.86
CA SER A 48 24.42 33.36 -16.85
C SER A 48 25.26 34.49 -16.24
N SER A 49 24.97 34.93 -15.02
CA SER A 49 25.61 36.12 -14.44
C SER A 49 25.71 36.04 -12.92
N PRO A 50 26.69 36.70 -12.30
CA PRO A 50 26.77 36.84 -10.85
C PRO A 50 25.62 37.73 -10.32
N LEU A 51 25.32 37.58 -9.03
CA LEU A 51 24.35 38.41 -8.32
C LEU A 51 25.02 39.65 -7.74
N GLN A 52 24.43 40.81 -7.98
CA GLN A 52 24.90 42.10 -7.46
C GLN A 52 24.22 42.44 -6.12
N PRO A 53 24.97 42.81 -5.08
CA PRO A 53 24.40 43.25 -3.82
C PRO A 53 23.76 44.63 -3.92
N GLN A 54 22.52 44.74 -3.44
CA GLN A 54 21.75 45.98 -3.37
C GLN A 54 21.25 46.20 -1.94
N ILE A 55 21.36 47.44 -1.44
CA ILE A 55 20.87 47.82 -0.10
C ILE A 55 19.70 48.78 -0.26
N HIS A 56 18.51 48.35 0.16
CA HIS A 56 17.32 49.19 0.12
C HIS A 56 16.94 49.67 1.52
N LYS A 57 17.04 50.98 1.77
CA LYS A 57 16.65 51.61 3.04
C LYS A 57 15.16 51.94 3.03
N GLY A 58 14.36 51.14 3.73
CA GLY A 58 12.96 51.47 4.00
C GLY A 58 12.80 52.32 5.26
N VAL A 59 11.58 52.81 5.51
CA VAL A 59 11.25 53.69 6.65
C VAL A 59 11.52 53.02 8.02
N LEU A 60 11.38 51.69 8.11
CA LEU A 60 11.50 50.91 9.36
C LEU A 60 12.63 49.86 9.34
N SER A 61 13.18 49.52 8.16
CA SER A 61 14.21 48.48 8.04
C SER A 61 15.04 48.63 6.78
N THR A 62 16.30 48.23 6.89
CA THR A 62 17.21 48.05 5.75
C THR A 62 17.05 46.62 5.22
N LYS A 63 16.92 46.47 3.90
CA LYS A 63 16.85 45.16 3.23
C LYS A 63 18.12 44.95 2.41
N GLU A 64 18.81 43.84 2.70
CA GLU A 64 19.90 43.32 1.88
C GLU A 64 19.31 42.44 0.77
N LEU A 65 19.54 42.82 -0.48
CA LEU A 65 19.09 42.15 -1.70
C LEU A 65 20.29 41.70 -2.53
N LEU A 66 20.11 40.62 -3.27
CA LEU A 66 21.02 40.16 -4.31
C LEU A 66 20.21 40.07 -5.61
N GLU A 67 20.65 40.77 -6.66
CA GLU A 67 19.91 40.95 -7.90
C GLU A 67 20.71 40.45 -9.10
N CYS A 68 20.06 39.75 -10.02
CA CYS A 68 20.68 39.32 -11.28
C CYS A 68 20.34 40.30 -12.40
N ASP A 69 21.36 40.90 -13.01
CA ASP A 69 21.16 41.88 -14.10
C ASP A 69 20.60 41.24 -15.38
N TYR A 70 20.80 39.93 -15.57
CA TYR A 70 20.35 39.21 -16.76
C TYR A 70 18.87 38.80 -16.68
N CYS A 71 18.49 38.04 -15.65
CA CYS A 71 17.12 37.51 -15.53
C CYS A 71 16.22 38.27 -14.54
N GLY A 72 16.76 39.29 -13.86
CA GLY A 72 16.03 40.09 -12.88
C GLY A 72 15.69 39.35 -11.59
N ALA A 73 16.32 38.20 -11.32
CA ALA A 73 16.05 37.45 -10.11
C ALA A 73 16.50 38.23 -8.86
N ILE A 74 15.59 38.45 -7.91
CA ILE A 74 15.86 39.19 -6.66
C ILE A 74 15.79 38.22 -5.48
N PHE A 75 16.87 38.15 -4.71
CA PHE A 75 16.98 37.33 -3.51
C PHE A 75 17.15 38.23 -2.27
N GLN A 76 16.19 38.17 -1.36
CA GLN A 76 16.24 38.93 -0.11
C GLN A 76 16.88 38.10 1.01
N LYS A 77 17.91 38.64 1.68
CA LYS A 77 18.50 37.99 2.86
C LYS A 77 17.51 37.93 4.04
N LYS A 78 17.47 36.77 4.70
CA LYS A 78 16.65 36.43 5.87
C LYS A 78 17.53 35.62 6.81
N GLU A 79 18.12 36.27 7.81
CA GLU A 79 19.09 35.65 8.72
C GLU A 79 20.24 34.99 7.94
N SER A 80 20.34 33.66 7.97
CA SER A 80 21.34 32.84 7.23
C SER A 80 20.83 32.30 5.89
N LYS A 81 19.64 32.70 5.45
CA LYS A 81 18.96 32.21 4.25
C LYS A 81 18.58 33.34 3.31
N TYR A 82 18.14 32.99 2.10
CA TYR A 82 17.72 33.96 1.10
C TYR A 82 16.38 33.56 0.49
N LYS A 83 15.49 34.54 0.39
CA LYS A 83 14.15 34.38 -0.15
C LYS A 83 14.09 34.89 -1.58
N LEU A 84 13.69 34.05 -2.54
CA LEU A 84 13.39 34.50 -3.90
C LEU A 84 12.14 35.39 -3.89
N LYS A 85 12.31 36.63 -4.34
CA LYS A 85 11.32 37.70 -4.28
C LYS A 85 10.76 38.08 -5.63
N ASP A 86 11.61 38.10 -6.65
CA ASP A 86 11.24 38.56 -7.98
C ASP A 86 12.11 37.87 -9.05
N ILE A 87 11.68 37.98 -10.30
CA ILE A 87 12.35 37.56 -11.54
C ILE A 87 11.54 38.12 -12.71
N TYR A 88 12.16 38.46 -13.84
CA TYR A 88 11.45 39.03 -14.98
C TYR A 88 10.42 38.07 -15.58
N ASP A 89 10.81 36.81 -15.87
CA ASP A 89 9.89 35.82 -16.42
C ASP A 89 9.19 35.01 -15.31
N LYS A 90 7.92 35.32 -15.05
CA LYS A 90 7.07 34.62 -14.07
C LYS A 90 6.60 33.25 -14.54
N GLN A 91 6.71 32.93 -15.82
CA GLN A 91 6.26 31.66 -16.37
C GLN A 91 7.37 30.61 -16.34
N CYS A 92 8.63 31.02 -16.16
CA CYS A 92 9.74 30.08 -16.08
C CYS A 92 9.57 29.07 -14.95
N GLN A 93 10.08 27.85 -15.17
CA GLN A 93 9.98 26.76 -14.19
C GLN A 93 10.63 27.12 -12.85
N PHE A 94 11.73 27.87 -12.88
CA PHE A 94 12.44 28.30 -11.66
C PHE A 94 11.53 29.15 -10.76
N TRP A 95 10.80 30.11 -11.33
CA TRP A 95 9.86 30.94 -10.58
C TRP A 95 8.71 30.13 -10.01
N GLN A 96 8.05 29.32 -10.84
CA GLN A 96 6.92 28.48 -10.44
C GLN A 96 7.28 27.58 -9.25
N LYS A 97 8.54 27.15 -9.21
CA LYS A 97 9.05 26.21 -8.22
C LYS A 97 9.54 26.88 -6.93
N TYR A 98 10.27 27.98 -7.04
CA TYR A 98 11.00 28.56 -5.91
C TYR A 98 10.50 29.94 -5.47
N HIS A 99 9.48 30.51 -6.13
CA HIS A 99 8.88 31.77 -5.71
C HIS A 99 8.52 31.74 -4.22
N ASN A 100 8.93 32.78 -3.50
CA ASN A 100 8.73 32.94 -2.06
C ASN A 100 9.41 31.88 -1.15
N LYS A 101 10.15 30.90 -1.70
CA LYS A 101 10.93 29.96 -0.89
C LYS A 101 12.14 30.67 -0.29
N THR A 102 12.45 30.32 0.97
CA THR A 102 13.58 30.86 1.73
C THR A 102 14.56 29.73 2.01
N LEU A 103 15.63 29.66 1.22
CA LEU A 103 16.58 28.53 1.19
C LEU A 103 17.97 28.96 1.66
N SER A 104 18.78 28.00 2.09
CA SER A 104 20.17 28.25 2.46
C SER A 104 21.04 28.57 1.24
N GLU A 105 22.23 29.12 1.48
CA GLU A 105 23.22 29.36 0.41
C GLU A 105 23.64 28.06 -0.30
N GLU A 106 23.74 26.96 0.44
CA GLU A 106 24.04 25.63 -0.10
C GLU A 106 22.93 25.13 -1.03
N GLU A 107 21.67 25.31 -0.65
CA GLU A 107 20.51 24.94 -1.48
C GLU A 107 20.49 25.75 -2.77
N TRP A 108 20.66 27.08 -2.72
CA TRP A 108 20.73 27.91 -3.92
C TRP A 108 21.91 27.53 -4.82
N THR A 109 23.06 27.20 -4.24
CA THR A 109 24.24 26.76 -5.01
C THR A 109 23.98 25.44 -5.71
N ARG A 110 23.33 24.50 -5.02
CA ARG A 110 22.94 23.21 -5.61
C ARG A 110 21.91 23.39 -6.71
N ILE A 111 20.93 24.26 -6.52
CA ILE A 111 19.89 24.56 -7.51
C ILE A 111 20.50 25.17 -8.77
N GLY A 112 21.41 26.14 -8.64
CA GLY A 112 22.10 26.72 -9.80
C GLY A 112 22.92 25.70 -10.59
N LYS A 113 23.45 24.67 -9.91
CA LYS A 113 24.14 23.54 -10.54
C LYS A 113 23.20 22.47 -11.10
N GLY A 114 21.89 22.75 -11.21
CA GLY A 114 20.89 21.82 -11.75
C GLY A 114 20.27 20.87 -10.72
N GLY A 115 20.56 21.04 -9.43
CA GLY A 115 19.95 20.29 -8.34
C GLY A 115 18.62 20.86 -7.85
N ILE A 116 18.20 20.43 -6.66
CA ILE A 116 16.90 20.77 -6.06
C ILE A 116 17.07 21.11 -4.57
N SER A 117 16.05 21.75 -3.98
CA SER A 117 16.05 22.10 -2.55
C SER A 117 16.00 20.87 -1.63
N ASN A 118 16.34 21.02 -0.35
CA ASN A 118 16.30 19.92 0.63
C ASN A 118 14.88 19.36 0.79
N GLU A 119 13.87 20.25 0.82
CA GLU A 119 12.46 19.85 0.91
C GLU A 119 12.07 18.92 -0.23
N GLU A 120 12.52 19.23 -1.44
CA GLU A 120 12.20 18.41 -2.61
C GLU A 120 12.97 17.09 -2.67
N GLN A 121 14.23 17.08 -2.24
CA GLN A 121 14.99 15.83 -2.11
C GLN A 121 14.23 14.86 -1.21
N LEU A 122 13.78 15.33 -0.04
CA LEU A 122 12.98 14.54 0.88
C LEU A 122 11.66 14.04 0.26
N ILE A 123 10.99 14.87 -0.54
CA ILE A 123 9.76 14.47 -1.24
C ILE A 123 10.04 13.37 -2.28
N LEU A 124 11.10 13.51 -3.08
CA LEU A 124 11.46 12.52 -4.09
C LEU A 124 11.89 11.20 -3.45
N GLU A 125 12.75 11.25 -2.43
CA GLU A 125 13.17 10.07 -1.67
C GLU A 125 11.98 9.34 -1.04
N LYS A 126 11.00 10.08 -0.50
CA LYS A 126 9.77 9.50 0.04
C LYS A 126 8.95 8.82 -1.05
N LYS A 127 8.77 9.46 -2.21
CA LYS A 127 8.05 8.89 -3.37
C LYS A 127 8.73 7.64 -3.90
N GLU A 128 10.05 7.65 -3.99
CA GLU A 128 10.83 6.48 -4.41
C GLU A 128 10.67 5.31 -3.44
N ARG A 129 10.71 5.59 -2.13
CA ARG A 129 10.46 4.59 -1.09
C ARG A 129 9.05 4.00 -1.17
N GLU A 130 8.03 4.84 -1.31
CA GLU A 130 6.64 4.40 -1.48
C GLU A 130 6.47 3.55 -2.74
N LYS A 131 7.06 3.99 -3.87
CA LYS A 131 7.07 3.22 -5.13
C LYS A 131 7.74 1.86 -4.95
N GLN A 132 8.89 1.81 -4.28
CA GLN A 132 9.61 0.57 -4.04
C GLN A 132 8.81 -0.40 -3.16
N GLN A 133 8.13 0.12 -2.12
CA GLN A 133 7.25 -0.69 -1.26
C GLN A 133 6.08 -1.29 -2.05
N LEU A 134 5.46 -0.52 -2.95
CA LEU A 134 4.37 -1.02 -3.79
C LEU A 134 4.83 -2.15 -4.72
N ILE A 135 6.03 -2.02 -5.32
CA ILE A 135 6.63 -3.06 -6.17
C ILE A 135 6.85 -4.35 -5.37
N GLU A 136 7.41 -4.23 -4.16
CA GLU A 136 7.66 -5.38 -3.29
C GLU A 136 6.37 -6.07 -2.85
N GLN A 137 5.36 -5.30 -2.42
CA GLN A 137 4.05 -5.81 -2.05
C GLN A 137 3.37 -6.54 -3.22
N GLN A 138 3.42 -5.97 -4.41
CA GLN A 138 2.83 -6.60 -5.60
C GLN A 138 3.58 -7.88 -5.98
N ALA A 139 4.91 -7.89 -5.86
CA ALA A 139 5.70 -9.07 -6.13
C ALA A 139 5.45 -10.19 -5.10
N ALA A 140 5.24 -9.86 -3.83
CA ALA A 140 4.83 -10.83 -2.79
C ALA A 140 3.41 -11.36 -3.02
N GLN A 141 2.49 -10.50 -3.46
CA GLN A 141 1.13 -10.90 -3.81
C GLN A 141 1.11 -11.87 -5.00
N ASN A 142 1.88 -11.59 -6.06
CA ASN A 142 1.99 -12.45 -7.24
C ASN A 142 2.59 -13.83 -6.88
N ASP A 143 3.59 -13.83 -5.99
CA ASP A 143 4.19 -15.05 -5.46
C ASP A 143 3.17 -15.92 -4.70
N LEU A 144 2.37 -15.31 -3.82
CA LEU A 144 1.30 -16.00 -3.10
C LEU A 144 0.27 -16.59 -4.06
N VAL A 145 -0.19 -15.81 -5.05
CA VAL A 145 -1.15 -16.28 -6.05
C VAL A 145 -0.58 -17.47 -6.83
N THR A 146 0.68 -17.38 -7.26
CA THR A 146 1.35 -18.46 -7.97
C THR A 146 1.44 -19.73 -7.13
N PHE A 147 1.88 -19.60 -5.88
CA PHE A 147 1.97 -20.71 -4.94
C PHE A 147 0.60 -21.37 -4.68
N VAL A 148 -0.44 -20.57 -4.40
CA VAL A 148 -1.80 -21.09 -4.14
C VAL A 148 -2.36 -21.80 -5.37
N ASN A 149 -2.14 -21.27 -6.57
CA ASN A 149 -2.57 -21.92 -7.81
C ASN A 149 -1.85 -23.26 -8.03
N GLN A 150 -0.53 -23.32 -7.80
CA GLN A 150 0.24 -24.55 -7.90
C GLN A 150 -0.23 -25.60 -6.88
N LEU A 151 -0.55 -25.15 -5.66
CA LEU A 151 -1.09 -25.98 -4.59
C LEU A 151 -2.48 -26.52 -4.95
N ASP A 152 -3.39 -25.68 -5.47
CA ASP A 152 -4.73 -26.09 -5.92
C ASP A 152 -4.67 -27.13 -7.04
N GLN A 153 -3.75 -26.94 -7.99
CA GLN A 153 -3.54 -27.86 -9.10
C GLN A 153 -2.86 -29.17 -8.68
N GLY A 154 -2.35 -29.25 -7.45
CA GLY A 154 -1.61 -30.41 -6.97
C GLY A 154 -0.24 -30.58 -7.65
N THR A 155 0.32 -29.51 -8.24
CA THR A 155 1.67 -29.53 -8.82
C THR A 155 2.77 -29.43 -7.76
N ILE A 156 2.43 -28.80 -6.63
CA ILE A 156 3.24 -28.77 -5.41
C ILE A 156 2.41 -29.30 -4.25
N ASN A 157 3.10 -29.77 -3.21
CA ASN A 157 2.49 -30.20 -1.96
C ASN A 157 3.10 -29.43 -0.79
N LEU A 158 2.34 -29.30 0.30
CA LEU A 158 2.90 -28.86 1.57
C LEU A 158 3.95 -29.88 2.05
N THR A 159 4.81 -29.46 2.97
CA THR A 159 5.83 -30.36 3.53
C THR A 159 5.16 -31.48 4.35
N PRO A 160 5.52 -32.76 4.12
CA PRO A 160 5.03 -33.86 4.95
C PRO A 160 5.31 -33.65 6.44
N ILE A 161 4.33 -33.93 7.28
CA ILE A 161 4.43 -33.80 8.73
C ILE A 161 4.77 -35.16 9.34
N PRO A 162 5.95 -35.32 9.96
CA PRO A 162 6.27 -36.53 10.71
C PRO A 162 5.43 -36.58 11.99
N ASN A 163 4.88 -37.76 12.32
CA ASN A 163 4.13 -38.03 13.55
C ASN A 163 2.93 -37.09 13.79
N PRO A 164 1.94 -37.04 12.87
CA PRO A 164 0.73 -36.25 13.08
C PRO A 164 -0.10 -36.79 14.27
N PRO A 165 -1.02 -35.99 14.85
CA PRO A 165 -1.85 -36.40 16.00
C PRO A 165 -3.01 -37.34 15.59
N ILE A 166 -2.76 -38.23 14.63
CA ILE A 166 -3.69 -39.23 14.10
C ILE A 166 -2.91 -40.50 13.74
N ILE A 167 -3.60 -41.64 13.75
CA ILE A 167 -3.04 -42.88 13.21
C ILE A 167 -3.19 -42.87 11.68
N LEU A 168 -2.05 -42.90 10.98
CA LEU A 168 -1.98 -42.97 9.53
C LEU A 168 -2.24 -44.40 9.04
N LYS A 169 -3.02 -44.54 7.97
CA LYS A 169 -3.21 -45.81 7.26
C LYS A 169 -1.99 -46.12 6.39
N LYS A 170 -1.92 -47.34 5.86
CA LYS A 170 -0.89 -47.74 4.88
C LYS A 170 -0.86 -46.74 3.72
N ASN A 171 0.33 -46.28 3.34
CA ASN A 171 0.58 -45.29 2.27
C ASN A 171 -0.21 -43.98 2.45
N GLU A 172 -0.43 -43.55 3.69
CA GLU A 172 -1.05 -42.25 4.00
C GLU A 172 0.01 -41.31 4.56
N THR A 173 0.05 -40.08 4.04
CA THR A 173 0.99 -39.04 4.45
C THR A 173 0.21 -37.81 4.88
N ALA A 174 0.53 -37.24 6.06
CA ALA A 174 -0.05 -35.99 6.53
C ALA A 174 0.73 -34.79 5.99
N TYR A 175 0.00 -33.74 5.61
CA TYR A 175 0.55 -32.53 4.99
C TYR A 175 0.19 -31.26 5.74
N LEU A 176 -0.81 -31.30 6.62
CA LEU A 176 -1.25 -30.15 7.40
C LEU A 176 -1.82 -30.61 8.74
N VAL A 177 -1.50 -29.86 9.81
CA VAL A 177 -2.13 -29.96 11.13
C VAL A 177 -2.43 -28.53 11.59
N LEU A 178 -3.71 -28.20 11.75
CA LEU A 178 -4.17 -26.92 12.27
C LEU A 178 -4.82 -27.14 13.63
N GLY A 179 -4.24 -26.58 14.68
CA GLY A 179 -4.80 -26.63 16.03
C GLY A 179 -5.86 -25.55 16.26
N ASN A 180 -6.67 -25.72 17.32
CA ASN A 180 -7.70 -24.78 17.73
C ASN A 180 -8.66 -24.39 16.59
N MET A 181 -9.08 -25.38 15.81
CA MET A 181 -10.09 -25.26 14.77
C MET A 181 -11.48 -25.45 15.39
N ALA A 182 -12.44 -24.62 14.99
CA ALA A 182 -13.85 -24.77 15.39
C ALA A 182 -14.62 -25.54 14.31
N LEU A 183 -15.37 -26.56 14.72
CA LEU A 183 -16.30 -27.28 13.87
C LEU A 183 -17.70 -26.69 14.05
N HIS A 184 -18.29 -26.17 12.98
CA HIS A 184 -19.66 -25.66 12.97
C HIS A 184 -20.56 -26.48 12.04
N GLU A 185 -21.84 -26.59 12.39
CA GLU A 185 -22.88 -27.21 11.54
C GLU A 185 -24.21 -26.44 11.65
N PRO A 186 -25.03 -26.41 10.58
CA PRO A 186 -26.38 -25.89 10.65
C PRO A 186 -27.27 -26.67 11.63
N ARG A 187 -27.90 -25.94 12.55
CA ARG A 187 -28.84 -26.47 13.54
C ARG A 187 -30.13 -25.64 13.52
N ALA A 188 -31.25 -26.31 13.27
CA ALA A 188 -32.57 -25.71 13.41
C ALA A 188 -32.77 -25.25 14.87
N VAL A 189 -32.99 -23.94 15.04
CA VAL A 189 -33.38 -23.35 16.32
C VAL A 189 -34.90 -23.18 16.29
N ARG A 190 -35.59 -23.65 17.34
CA ARG A 190 -37.04 -23.48 17.49
C ARG A 190 -37.28 -22.31 18.46
N GLN A 191 -37.85 -21.22 17.96
CA GLN A 191 -38.36 -20.16 18.82
C GLN A 191 -39.84 -20.41 19.08
N THR A 192 -40.16 -20.86 20.30
CA THR A 192 -41.56 -21.02 20.73
C THR A 192 -42.02 -19.72 21.40
N TYR A 193 -42.80 -18.91 20.69
CA TYR A 193 -43.48 -17.78 21.32
C TYR A 193 -44.57 -18.32 22.26
N GLY A 194 -44.46 -17.98 23.54
CA GLY A 194 -45.26 -18.54 24.63
C GLY A 194 -46.76 -18.38 24.43
N GLY A 195 -47.49 -19.49 24.36
CA GLY A 195 -48.94 -19.52 24.44
C GLY A 195 -49.38 -19.52 25.90
N TYR A 196 -49.85 -18.38 26.40
CA TYR A 196 -50.60 -18.34 27.66
C TYR A 196 -51.95 -19.03 27.42
N ALA A 197 -52.11 -20.26 27.93
CA ALA A 197 -53.39 -20.96 27.90
C ALA A 197 -54.25 -20.43 29.07
N GLY A 198 -55.23 -19.59 28.76
CA GLY A 198 -56.16 -19.06 29.75
C GLY A 198 -56.95 -20.17 30.46
N PRO A 199 -57.50 -19.91 31.66
CA PRO A 199 -58.24 -20.91 32.42
C PRO A 199 -59.52 -21.34 31.70
N THR A 200 -59.80 -22.65 31.70
CA THR A 200 -61.02 -23.24 31.13
C THR A 200 -62.19 -23.07 32.10
N ILE A 201 -63.15 -22.20 31.77
CA ILE A 201 -64.38 -22.03 32.57
C ILE A 201 -65.43 -23.03 32.06
N ARG A 202 -65.90 -23.93 32.93
CA ARG A 202 -67.00 -24.87 32.61
C ARG A 202 -68.34 -24.19 32.85
N VAL A 203 -69.22 -24.21 31.86
CA VAL A 203 -70.55 -23.59 31.96
C VAL A 203 -71.67 -24.64 32.09
N ALA A 204 -71.48 -25.88 31.59
CA ALA A 204 -72.34 -27.04 31.85
C ALA A 204 -71.66 -28.37 31.43
N LYS A 205 -72.25 -29.53 31.78
CA LYS A 205 -71.82 -30.85 31.25
C LYS A 205 -72.04 -30.90 29.74
N GLY A 206 -70.95 -30.95 28.97
CA GLY A 206 -70.97 -31.15 27.52
C GLY A 206 -70.67 -29.91 26.66
N VAL A 207 -70.51 -28.72 27.25
CA VAL A 207 -70.14 -27.49 26.51
C VAL A 207 -69.03 -26.74 27.26
N SER A 208 -67.87 -26.59 26.61
CA SER A 208 -66.75 -25.79 27.11
C SER A 208 -66.38 -24.72 26.08
N PHE A 209 -66.26 -23.46 26.51
CA PHE A 209 -65.65 -22.40 25.70
C PHE A 209 -64.16 -22.31 26.04
N ARG A 210 -63.29 -22.51 25.03
CA ARG A 210 -61.86 -22.17 25.13
C ARG A 210 -61.70 -20.71 24.75
N VAL A 211 -61.48 -19.84 25.72
CA VAL A 211 -61.12 -18.45 25.49
C VAL A 211 -59.58 -18.37 25.54
N GLY A 212 -58.96 -18.24 24.37
CA GLY A 212 -57.51 -18.04 24.23
C GLY A 212 -56.67 -19.32 24.17
N SER A 213 -56.55 -19.91 22.97
CA SER A 213 -55.38 -20.70 22.61
C SER A 213 -54.68 -20.00 21.46
N VAL A 214 -53.62 -19.23 21.75
CA VAL A 214 -52.67 -18.83 20.72
C VAL A 214 -51.89 -20.08 20.36
N ALA A 215 -52.08 -20.59 19.14
CA ALA A 215 -51.21 -21.63 18.62
C ALA A 215 -49.79 -21.05 18.56
N ALA A 216 -48.90 -21.57 19.39
CA ALA A 216 -47.49 -21.20 19.31
C ALA A 216 -46.98 -21.59 17.93
N ARG A 217 -46.77 -20.59 17.05
CA ARG A 217 -46.01 -20.79 15.82
C ARG A 217 -44.54 -20.90 16.21
N SER A 218 -44.04 -22.13 16.20
CA SER A 218 -42.61 -22.36 16.17
C SER A 218 -42.14 -22.14 14.74
N GLU A 219 -41.43 -21.05 14.49
CA GLU A 219 -40.64 -20.90 13.27
C GLU A 219 -39.26 -21.50 13.53
N SER A 220 -38.80 -22.37 12.64
CA SER A 220 -37.47 -22.96 12.69
C SER A 220 -36.59 -22.31 11.63
N HIS A 221 -35.58 -21.56 12.05
CA HIS A 221 -34.49 -21.11 11.19
C HIS A 221 -33.22 -21.89 11.52
N ASP A 222 -32.40 -22.15 10.51
CA ASP A 222 -31.10 -22.80 10.71
C ASP A 222 -30.07 -21.77 11.16
N GLU A 223 -29.47 -21.99 12.33
CA GLU A 223 -28.33 -21.21 12.81
C GLU A 223 -27.05 -22.04 12.73
N LEU A 224 -25.93 -21.39 12.38
CA LEU A 224 -24.62 -22.02 12.36
C LEU A 224 -24.10 -22.15 13.79
N ARG A 225 -24.14 -23.37 14.34
CA ARG A 225 -23.76 -23.62 15.74
C ARG A 225 -22.35 -24.18 15.83
N ASN A 226 -21.54 -23.64 16.74
CA ASN A 226 -20.28 -24.26 17.14
C ASN A 226 -20.55 -25.60 17.84
N ILE A 227 -20.06 -26.68 17.26
CA ILE A 227 -20.24 -28.04 17.75
C ILE A 227 -19.08 -28.44 18.66
N ASP A 228 -17.85 -28.13 18.28
CA ASP A 228 -16.64 -28.53 19.00
C ASP A 228 -15.42 -27.71 18.57
N GLN A 229 -14.35 -27.77 19.38
CA GLN A 229 -13.05 -27.20 19.07
C GLN A 229 -11.97 -28.29 19.14
N GLY A 230 -11.02 -28.26 18.22
CA GLY A 230 -10.09 -29.36 18.04
C GLY A 230 -8.97 -29.10 17.04
N SER A 231 -8.40 -30.19 16.52
CA SER A 231 -7.36 -30.17 15.48
C SER A 231 -7.95 -30.60 14.14
N LEU A 232 -7.56 -29.93 13.05
CA LEU A 232 -7.86 -30.33 11.68
C LEU A 232 -6.58 -30.84 11.01
N VAL A 233 -6.62 -32.06 10.48
CA VAL A 233 -5.50 -32.72 9.83
C VAL A 233 -5.86 -33.05 8.38
N LEU A 234 -5.02 -32.64 7.43
CA LEU A 234 -5.13 -33.02 6.03
C LEU A 234 -4.03 -34.04 5.67
N THR A 235 -4.44 -35.12 5.03
CA THR A 235 -3.56 -36.13 4.45
C THR A 235 -3.81 -36.26 2.95
N ASN A 236 -3.02 -37.06 2.23
CA ASN A 236 -3.35 -37.45 0.84
C ASN A 236 -4.61 -38.32 0.69
N LYS A 237 -5.27 -38.72 1.78
CA LYS A 237 -6.46 -39.58 1.73
C LYS A 237 -7.67 -38.98 2.43
N ARG A 238 -7.46 -38.23 3.50
CA ARG A 238 -8.52 -37.83 4.44
C ARG A 238 -8.35 -36.39 4.92
N LEU A 239 -9.48 -35.74 5.17
CA LEU A 239 -9.59 -34.55 6.00
C LEU A 239 -10.21 -34.98 7.34
N ILE A 240 -9.49 -34.78 8.44
CA ILE A 240 -9.83 -35.32 9.75
C ILE A 240 -9.89 -34.20 10.76
N PHE A 241 -11.01 -34.06 11.45
CA PHE A 241 -11.15 -33.20 12.61
C PHE A 241 -11.23 -34.04 13.87
N THR A 242 -10.41 -33.72 14.87
CA THR A 242 -10.41 -34.34 16.20
C THR A 242 -10.64 -33.27 17.26
N GLY A 243 -11.86 -33.20 17.79
CA GLY A 243 -12.23 -32.36 18.92
C GLY A 243 -12.49 -33.16 20.20
N SER A 244 -12.86 -32.45 21.26
CA SER A 244 -13.13 -33.05 22.58
C SER A 244 -14.41 -33.91 22.64
N LYS A 245 -15.39 -33.62 21.77
CA LYS A 245 -16.74 -34.19 21.75
C LYS A 245 -17.10 -34.81 20.39
N ARG A 246 -16.42 -34.42 19.32
CA ARG A 246 -16.69 -34.84 17.95
C ARG A 246 -15.42 -35.14 17.20
N THR A 247 -15.51 -36.21 16.41
CA THR A 247 -14.53 -36.56 15.39
C THR A 247 -15.24 -36.56 14.05
N VAL A 248 -14.64 -35.90 13.06
CA VAL A 248 -15.10 -35.94 11.67
C VAL A 248 -13.97 -36.55 10.85
N ASN A 249 -14.28 -37.56 10.04
CA ASN A 249 -13.32 -38.19 9.16
C ASN A 249 -13.92 -38.25 7.75
N ILE A 250 -13.35 -37.47 6.84
CA ILE A 250 -13.83 -37.30 5.48
C ILE A 250 -12.79 -37.93 4.55
N ASP A 251 -13.15 -39.01 3.85
CA ASP A 251 -12.35 -39.48 2.71
C ASP A 251 -12.37 -38.39 1.64
N LEU A 252 -11.21 -37.96 1.14
CA LEU A 252 -11.12 -36.85 0.19
C LEU A 252 -11.93 -37.11 -1.10
N LYS A 253 -12.01 -38.37 -1.53
CA LYS A 253 -12.84 -38.83 -2.67
C LYS A 253 -14.33 -38.54 -2.53
N LYS A 254 -14.83 -38.38 -1.30
CA LYS A 254 -16.26 -38.16 -1.01
C LYS A 254 -16.62 -36.69 -0.89
N ILE A 255 -15.65 -35.78 -1.00
CA ILE A 255 -15.91 -34.33 -0.97
C ILE A 255 -16.56 -33.96 -2.30
N ILE A 256 -17.79 -33.46 -2.23
CA ILE A 256 -18.57 -33.02 -3.39
C ILE A 256 -18.24 -31.56 -3.70
N ALA A 257 -18.16 -30.72 -2.67
CA ALA A 257 -17.83 -29.31 -2.80
C ALA A 257 -17.03 -28.81 -1.60
N ILE A 258 -16.14 -27.86 -1.87
CA ILE A 258 -15.40 -27.13 -0.85
C ILE A 258 -15.43 -25.63 -1.13
N GLU A 259 -15.89 -24.85 -0.16
CA GLU A 259 -16.00 -23.40 -0.23
C GLU A 259 -15.02 -22.77 0.75
N ALA A 260 -14.31 -21.75 0.30
CA ALA A 260 -13.36 -21.02 1.14
C ALA A 260 -14.01 -19.78 1.74
N TYR A 261 -13.69 -19.53 3.01
CA TYR A 261 -14.00 -18.31 3.75
C TYR A 261 -12.69 -17.67 4.21
N LYS A 262 -12.73 -16.48 4.82
CA LYS A 262 -11.51 -15.77 5.24
C LYS A 262 -10.59 -16.62 6.13
N ASP A 263 -11.19 -17.39 7.03
CA ASP A 263 -10.53 -18.11 8.11
C ASP A 263 -10.88 -19.60 8.14
N GLY A 264 -11.39 -20.17 7.05
CA GLY A 264 -11.84 -21.55 7.08
C GLY A 264 -12.42 -22.05 5.79
N VAL A 265 -12.97 -23.26 5.84
CA VAL A 265 -13.63 -23.90 4.70
C VAL A 265 -14.94 -24.54 5.13
N ALA A 266 -15.90 -24.57 4.21
CA ALA A 266 -17.09 -25.40 4.31
C ALA A 266 -16.94 -26.61 3.40
N SER A 267 -17.18 -27.81 3.92
CA SER A 267 -17.11 -29.07 3.20
C SER A 267 -18.51 -29.67 3.08
N GLN A 268 -18.88 -30.01 1.84
CA GLN A 268 -20.04 -30.82 1.50
C GLN A 268 -19.54 -32.17 0.98
N ARG A 269 -20.14 -33.26 1.46
CA ARG A 269 -19.67 -34.61 1.16
C ARG A 269 -20.81 -35.60 0.99
N GLU A 270 -20.51 -36.71 0.34
CA GLU A 270 -21.44 -37.82 0.21
C GLU A 270 -21.91 -38.33 1.57
N ASN A 271 -23.16 -38.82 1.61
CA ASN A 271 -23.79 -39.42 2.79
C ASN A 271 -23.87 -38.47 4.00
N LYS A 272 -23.80 -37.16 3.79
CA LYS A 272 -24.08 -36.15 4.82
C LYS A 272 -24.84 -34.96 4.24
N GLN A 273 -26.03 -34.72 4.77
CA GLN A 273 -26.89 -33.62 4.33
C GLN A 273 -26.42 -32.25 4.83
N LYS A 274 -25.78 -32.20 6.00
CA LYS A 274 -25.38 -30.93 6.64
C LYS A 274 -23.93 -30.59 6.31
N THR A 275 -23.72 -29.41 5.73
CA THR A 275 -22.40 -28.82 5.52
C THR A 275 -21.60 -28.73 6.82
N GLU A 276 -20.35 -29.15 6.78
CA GLU A 276 -19.41 -29.08 7.89
C GLU A 276 -18.47 -27.89 7.67
N TYR A 277 -18.41 -26.97 8.63
CA TYR A 277 -17.57 -25.77 8.56
C TYR A 277 -16.38 -25.91 9.51
N PHE A 278 -15.18 -25.70 9.00
CA PHE A 278 -13.93 -25.72 9.78
C PHE A 278 -13.33 -24.31 9.81
N ILE A 279 -13.38 -23.65 10.98
CA ILE A 279 -13.17 -22.20 11.14
C ILE A 279 -12.03 -21.91 12.12
N GLY A 280 -11.15 -20.97 11.77
CA GLY A 280 -9.97 -20.54 12.55
C GLY A 280 -8.60 -20.90 11.92
N SER A 281 -8.54 -21.17 10.62
CA SER A 281 -7.31 -21.61 9.95
C SER A 281 -6.23 -20.53 9.98
N ASN A 282 -6.65 -19.26 9.92
CA ASN A 282 -5.79 -18.08 9.96
C ASN A 282 -5.08 -17.83 11.30
N ARG A 283 -5.31 -18.70 12.31
CA ARG A 283 -4.56 -18.70 13.58
C ARG A 283 -3.17 -19.34 13.43
N SER A 284 -2.95 -20.07 12.34
CA SER A 284 -1.65 -20.62 11.97
C SER A 284 -1.06 -19.85 10.79
N ASN A 285 0.26 -19.94 10.61
CA ASN A 285 0.98 -19.36 9.49
C ASN A 285 1.46 -20.45 8.55
N LEU A 286 1.56 -20.11 7.27
CA LEU A 286 2.23 -20.89 6.24
C LEU A 286 3.55 -20.20 5.88
N THR A 287 4.63 -20.97 5.87
CA THR A 287 5.89 -20.55 5.26
C THR A 287 6.08 -21.30 3.95
N PHE A 288 6.35 -20.59 2.87
CA PHE A 288 6.62 -21.18 1.55
C PHE A 288 7.72 -20.41 0.82
N THR A 289 8.35 -21.07 -0.15
CA THR A 289 9.36 -20.45 -1.00
C THR A 289 8.90 -20.53 -2.46
N THR A 290 8.91 -19.39 -3.14
CA THR A 290 8.63 -19.31 -4.57
C THR A 290 9.53 -18.26 -5.20
N SER A 291 9.97 -18.48 -6.44
CA SER A 291 10.90 -17.57 -7.14
C SER A 291 12.16 -17.20 -6.32
N GLY A 292 12.65 -18.12 -5.48
CA GLY A 292 13.81 -17.89 -4.59
C GLY A 292 13.54 -17.04 -3.34
N ARG A 293 12.30 -16.58 -3.11
CA ARG A 293 11.91 -15.76 -1.96
C ARG A 293 11.09 -16.58 -0.97
N SER A 294 11.40 -16.43 0.32
CA SER A 294 10.63 -17.06 1.40
C SER A 294 9.58 -16.09 1.93
N HIS A 295 8.34 -16.57 2.02
CA HIS A 295 7.18 -15.81 2.50
C HIS A 295 6.57 -16.51 3.70
N THR A 296 6.08 -15.72 4.67
CA THR A 296 5.27 -16.22 5.78
C THR A 296 3.94 -15.47 5.79
N VAL A 297 2.84 -16.19 5.60
CA VAL A 297 1.49 -15.63 5.49
C VAL A 297 0.52 -16.34 6.43
N PRO A 298 -0.57 -15.70 6.88
CA PRO A 298 -1.63 -16.40 7.59
C PRO A 298 -2.22 -17.54 6.74
N PHE A 299 -2.48 -18.69 7.34
CA PHE A 299 -3.07 -19.85 6.67
C PHE A 299 -4.58 -19.64 6.46
N THR A 300 -4.95 -18.87 5.44
CA THR A 300 -6.35 -18.48 5.17
C THR A 300 -7.18 -19.63 4.59
N GLY A 301 -8.50 -19.47 4.56
CA GLY A 301 -9.39 -20.48 3.98
C GLY A 301 -9.15 -20.76 2.48
N PRO A 302 -8.81 -19.78 1.62
CA PRO A 302 -8.38 -20.06 0.25
C PRO A 302 -7.14 -20.96 0.17
N ILE A 303 -6.16 -20.79 1.06
CA ILE A 303 -4.98 -21.67 1.13
C ILE A 303 -5.39 -23.08 1.58
N LEU A 304 -6.26 -23.19 2.60
CA LEU A 304 -6.79 -24.48 3.06
C LEU A 304 -7.55 -25.21 1.97
N LYS A 305 -8.41 -24.49 1.24
CA LYS A 305 -9.15 -25.01 0.10
C LYS A 305 -8.20 -25.51 -1.00
N ALA A 306 -7.22 -24.71 -1.39
CA ALA A 306 -6.22 -25.10 -2.38
C ALA A 306 -5.43 -26.34 -1.94
N ALA A 307 -5.02 -26.42 -0.67
CA ALA A 307 -4.34 -27.61 -0.13
C ALA A 307 -5.21 -28.87 -0.25
N ILE A 308 -6.49 -28.77 0.12
CA ILE A 308 -7.44 -29.89 0.05
C ILE A 308 -7.70 -30.30 -1.42
N GLN A 309 -7.95 -29.33 -2.30
CA GLN A 309 -8.19 -29.58 -3.73
C GLN A 309 -6.97 -30.18 -4.42
N GLY A 310 -5.76 -29.70 -4.10
CA GLY A 310 -4.51 -30.28 -4.58
C GLY A 310 -4.37 -31.75 -4.23
N GLN A 311 -4.67 -32.13 -2.99
CA GLN A 311 -4.70 -33.54 -2.59
C GLN A 311 -5.79 -34.32 -3.35
N ILE A 312 -7.00 -33.76 -3.53
CA ILE A 312 -8.08 -34.42 -4.28
C ILE A 312 -7.67 -34.68 -5.74
N ARG A 313 -6.97 -33.76 -6.40
CA ARG A 313 -6.54 -33.91 -7.80
C ARG A 313 -5.46 -34.97 -8.00
N GLN A 314 -4.73 -35.33 -6.95
CA GLN A 314 -3.67 -36.36 -6.98
C GLN A 314 -4.18 -37.78 -6.71
N ILE A 315 -5.47 -37.94 -6.41
CA ILE A 315 -6.11 -39.21 -6.04
C ILE A 315 -6.59 -39.98 -7.28
#